data_AF-A0A538ENQ2-F1
#
_entry.id   AF-A0A538ENQ2-F1
#
_cell.length_a   1.000
_cell.length_b   1.000
_cell.length_c   1.000
_cell.angle_alpha   90.00
_cell.angle_beta   90.00
_cell.angle_gamma   90.00
#
_symmetry.space_group_name_H-M   'P 1'
#
loop_
_entity.id
_entity.type
_entity.pdbx_description
1 polymer ?
#
loop_
_entity_poly.entity_id
_entity_poly.type
_entity_poly.pdbx_seq_one_letter_code
_entity_poly.pdbx_strand_id
1 'polypeptide(L)'
;MRSLRTLAALALALLGLAVGVPSASAIDPFPIDGIMTLSNDNFTVHYNGNDRDTACVNFITEEKAGDILGMLDRARTFYASMGWPVPAPGAHVSIDDFPANGGCAPYGNGLPFGVATPLNRWNAFVESGNIHLDAHTGLTYPIIAHEVFHLVEDGIAPGADQWLQEGTAEWAAVRANKAEGGAEKNPDRTLDCVGSRCGDTEFDKNGYPGWMLFEYLAERYGDAKVKAVWDQALANPANPGTTDLAAALPAGTTLASFFNDYTTARMTGNFTLPALKDTRPEVYAAIPVGTTSGSLPETPVALNHLAVRYVTFLHGSDPTLPCFAATLTINVAMPAGVVSTPTYYANTKTAAPQPLTASGLAASITVPWNTCAGSPSAYLSLPNDSLGMDGREFTVSGSVGVDPNAPAAPSEPPPGAHVIGTPIAAPTTDPAPTLNIYAPEVLRVSSKTRLLRFVVFSSGDGRLGAVLGSAGLGSAALRSGNNDVRFVLPTQLFQSLRSKRSSNVLQLTSKSPSGTEGATFTRRVVVQTPPKPKKKPAKKKH
;
A
#
# COMPACT_ATOMS: atom_id res chain seq x y z
N MET A 1 58.44 -38.05 21.37
CA MET A 1 57.40 -37.22 22.02
C MET A 1 57.98 -35.85 22.31
N ARG A 2 57.88 -34.92 21.35
CA ARG A 2 58.30 -33.52 21.55
C ARG A 2 57.14 -32.76 22.18
N SER A 3 57.44 -32.11 23.29
CA SER A 3 56.54 -31.47 24.25
C SER A 3 55.49 -30.55 23.62
N LEU A 4 54.21 -30.78 23.94
CA LEU A 4 53.08 -29.87 23.63
C LEU A 4 53.25 -28.47 24.24
N ARG A 5 54.18 -28.27 25.18
CA ARG A 5 54.38 -26.97 25.85
C ARG A 5 55.04 -25.92 24.96
N THR A 6 55.77 -26.32 23.92
CA THR A 6 56.44 -25.38 23.01
C THR A 6 55.48 -24.77 21.97
N LEU A 7 54.39 -25.46 21.63
CA LEU A 7 53.36 -24.95 20.71
C LEU A 7 52.44 -23.93 21.39
N ALA A 8 52.13 -24.11 22.67
CA ALA A 8 51.30 -23.17 23.44
C ALA A 8 52.03 -21.82 23.68
N ALA A 9 53.35 -21.85 23.91
CA ALA A 9 54.14 -20.63 24.10
C ALA A 9 54.27 -19.80 22.80
N LEU A 10 54.35 -20.45 21.63
CA LEU A 10 54.40 -19.75 20.35
C LEU A 10 53.04 -19.11 19.99
N ALA A 11 51.93 -19.78 20.32
CA ALA A 11 50.58 -19.25 20.09
C ALA A 11 50.28 -18.02 20.98
N LEU A 12 50.73 -18.01 22.24
CA LEU A 12 50.56 -16.83 23.11
C LEU A 12 51.43 -15.64 22.67
N ALA A 13 52.63 -15.89 22.14
CA ALA A 13 53.50 -14.84 21.61
C ALA A 13 52.94 -14.21 20.31
N LEU A 14 52.26 -14.99 19.47
CA LEU A 14 51.59 -14.50 18.26
C LEU A 14 50.30 -13.74 18.56
N LEU A 15 49.57 -14.09 19.63
CA LEU A 15 48.40 -13.32 20.11
C LEU A 15 48.79 -11.99 20.77
N GLY A 16 49.98 -11.89 21.39
CA GLY A 16 50.50 -10.64 21.95
C GLY A 16 50.94 -9.61 20.90
N LEU A 17 51.26 -10.04 19.68
CA LEU A 17 51.65 -9.14 18.58
C LEU A 17 50.45 -8.49 17.85
N ALA A 18 49.23 -8.96 18.10
CA ALA A 18 48.02 -8.41 17.48
C ALA A 18 47.36 -7.27 18.30
N VAL A 19 47.81 -7.00 19.53
CA VAL A 19 47.17 -6.03 20.45
C VAL A 19 47.87 -4.65 20.44
N GLY A 20 48.89 -4.47 19.59
CA GLY A 20 49.72 -3.26 19.59
C GLY A 20 50.07 -2.73 18.22
N VAL A 21 49.39 -3.15 17.14
CA VAL A 21 49.42 -2.38 15.91
C VAL A 21 48.54 -1.17 16.20
N PRO A 22 49.09 0.06 16.37
CA PRO A 22 48.23 1.23 16.39
C PRO A 22 47.38 1.11 15.13
N SER A 23 46.05 1.18 15.27
CA SER A 23 45.18 1.34 14.11
C SER A 23 45.86 2.37 13.25
N ALA A 24 46.38 1.96 12.09
CA ALA A 24 47.03 2.87 11.18
C ALA A 24 45.91 3.81 10.75
N SER A 25 45.76 4.90 11.50
CA SER A 25 45.09 6.08 11.02
C SER A 25 45.84 6.38 9.74
N ALA A 26 45.17 6.16 8.61
CA ALA A 26 45.63 6.68 7.35
C ALA A 26 45.61 8.20 7.55
N ILE A 27 46.72 8.74 8.06
CA ILE A 27 46.96 10.18 8.01
C ILE A 27 47.09 10.43 6.52
N ASP A 28 46.10 11.10 5.95
CA ASP A 28 46.17 11.58 4.57
C ASP A 28 47.54 12.27 4.40
N PRO A 29 48.44 11.70 3.57
CA PRO A 29 49.77 12.27 3.39
C PRO A 29 49.73 13.58 2.60
N PHE A 30 48.59 13.93 2.00
CA PHE A 30 48.40 15.12 1.17
C PHE A 30 47.06 15.80 1.48
N PRO A 31 46.86 16.34 2.70
CA PRO A 31 45.61 17.03 3.03
C PRO A 31 45.39 18.16 2.01
N ILE A 32 44.26 18.10 1.35
CA ILE A 32 43.85 19.12 0.39
C ILE A 32 43.07 20.17 1.17
N ASP A 33 43.69 21.32 1.39
CA ASP A 33 43.04 22.46 2.03
C ASP A 33 42.27 23.29 1.00
N GLY A 34 40.97 23.49 1.23
CA GLY A 34 40.15 24.49 0.55
C GLY A 34 39.08 23.94 -0.41
N ILE A 35 38.55 24.86 -1.20
CA ILE A 35 37.49 24.59 -2.19
C ILE A 35 38.09 23.87 -3.39
N MET A 36 37.51 22.74 -3.73
CA MET A 36 37.86 21.91 -4.86
C MET A 36 36.84 22.07 -5.98
N THR A 37 37.30 21.88 -7.22
CA THR A 37 36.44 21.99 -8.40
C THR A 37 36.61 20.78 -9.30
N LEU A 38 35.49 20.21 -9.77
CA LEU A 38 35.47 19.18 -10.80
C LEU A 38 34.49 19.61 -11.90
N SER A 39 34.90 19.56 -13.18
CA SER A 39 34.12 20.10 -14.30
C SER A 39 34.02 19.15 -15.48
N ASN A 40 32.95 19.29 -16.25
CA ASN A 40 32.82 18.81 -17.64
C ASN A 40 32.42 20.00 -18.54
N ASP A 41 31.99 19.72 -19.77
CA ASP A 41 31.59 20.77 -20.73
C ASP A 41 30.34 21.57 -20.31
N ASN A 42 29.52 21.05 -19.39
CA ASN A 42 28.20 21.62 -19.06
C ASN A 42 28.12 22.17 -17.63
N PHE A 43 28.87 21.59 -16.69
CA PHE A 43 28.77 21.87 -15.27
C PHE A 43 30.15 21.94 -14.60
N THR A 44 30.26 22.79 -13.58
CA THR A 44 31.39 22.85 -12.65
C THR A 44 30.88 22.65 -11.23
N VAL A 45 31.26 21.54 -10.59
CA VAL A 45 30.95 21.23 -9.20
C VAL A 45 32.05 21.80 -8.30
N HIS A 46 31.66 22.62 -7.33
CA HIS A 46 32.49 23.18 -6.27
C HIS A 46 32.15 22.49 -4.96
N TYR A 47 33.15 21.99 -4.25
CA TYR A 47 32.94 21.26 -3.00
C TYR A 47 34.07 21.51 -2.01
N ASN A 48 33.78 21.39 -0.72
CA ASN A 48 34.84 21.32 0.29
C ASN A 48 35.47 19.92 0.24
N GLY A 49 36.76 19.85 -0.07
CA GLY A 49 37.55 18.61 -0.01
C GLY A 49 38.29 18.41 1.31
N ASN A 50 38.25 19.40 2.21
CA ASN A 50 38.98 19.38 3.47
C ASN A 50 38.19 18.64 4.56
N ASP A 51 38.60 17.40 4.84
CA ASP A 51 38.02 16.54 5.88
C ASP A 51 38.30 17.00 7.32
N ARG A 52 39.10 18.07 7.49
CA ARG A 52 39.43 18.70 8.77
C ARG A 52 38.80 20.08 8.93
N ASP A 53 38.00 20.54 7.98
CA ASP A 53 37.33 21.83 8.08
C ASP A 53 36.25 21.78 9.17
N THR A 54 36.41 22.62 10.19
CA THR A 54 35.46 22.71 11.32
C THR A 54 34.34 23.70 11.05
N ALA A 55 34.45 24.54 10.02
CA ALA A 55 33.40 25.43 9.56
C ALA A 55 32.47 24.74 8.54
N CYS A 56 33.01 23.83 7.73
CA CYS A 56 32.32 23.10 6.68
C CYS A 56 32.44 21.59 6.94
N VAL A 57 31.76 21.12 7.98
CA VAL A 57 31.98 19.77 8.55
C VAL A 57 31.51 18.66 7.61
N ASN A 58 30.60 18.96 6.69
CA ASN A 58 30.12 18.03 5.68
C ASN A 58 30.87 18.23 4.36
N PHE A 59 32.07 17.66 4.28
CA PHE A 59 32.86 17.57 3.05
C PHE A 59 32.39 16.38 2.18
N ILE A 60 32.73 16.41 0.89
CA ILE A 60 32.55 15.25 -0.01
C ILE A 60 33.88 14.90 -0.69
N THR A 61 34.01 13.66 -1.15
CA THR A 61 35.19 13.22 -1.90
C THR A 61 35.12 13.59 -3.38
N GLU A 62 36.25 13.58 -4.07
CA GLU A 62 36.29 13.79 -5.52
C GLU A 62 35.46 12.74 -6.28
N GLU A 63 35.44 11.48 -5.83
CA GLU A 63 34.60 10.44 -6.43
C GLU A 63 33.12 10.80 -6.33
N LYS A 64 32.68 11.31 -5.16
CA LYS A 64 31.30 11.75 -4.97
C LYS A 64 30.97 12.97 -5.84
N ALA A 65 31.91 13.91 -6.00
CA ALA A 65 31.77 15.04 -6.92
C ALA A 65 31.67 14.55 -8.38
N GLY A 66 32.44 13.52 -8.76
CA GLY A 66 32.36 12.86 -10.07
C GLY A 66 31.03 12.19 -10.33
N ASP A 67 30.48 11.50 -9.32
CA ASP A 67 29.13 10.93 -9.38
C ASP A 67 28.08 12.02 -9.62
N ILE A 68 28.14 13.14 -8.86
CA ILE A 68 27.23 14.28 -9.00
C ILE A 68 27.33 14.89 -10.41
N LEU A 69 28.55 15.08 -10.92
CA LEU A 69 28.78 15.58 -12.27
C LEU A 69 28.13 14.68 -13.34
N GLY A 70 28.25 13.35 -13.18
CA GLY A 70 27.57 12.38 -14.03
C GLY A 70 26.03 12.41 -13.90
N MET A 71 25.50 12.67 -12.71
CA MET A 71 24.06 12.84 -12.47
C MET A 71 23.49 14.09 -13.16
N LEU A 72 24.20 15.22 -13.06
CA LEU A 72 23.83 16.49 -13.71
C LEU A 72 23.73 16.32 -15.24
N ASP A 73 24.76 15.74 -15.86
CA ASP A 73 24.76 15.47 -17.31
C ASP A 73 23.66 14.49 -17.74
N ARG A 74 23.39 13.48 -16.91
CA ARG A 74 22.33 12.50 -17.16
C ARG A 74 20.95 13.15 -17.15
N ALA A 75 20.66 14.01 -16.16
CA ALA A 75 19.40 14.75 -16.10
C ALA A 75 19.24 15.69 -17.29
N ARG A 76 20.27 16.51 -17.58
CA ARG A 76 20.31 17.40 -18.75
C ARG A 76 20.02 16.66 -20.06
N THR A 77 20.70 15.52 -20.28
CA THR A 77 20.52 14.71 -21.50
C THR A 77 19.11 14.11 -21.57
N PHE A 78 18.56 13.68 -20.43
CA PHE A 78 17.19 13.19 -20.35
C PHE A 78 16.17 14.26 -20.72
N TYR A 79 16.29 15.48 -20.19
CA TYR A 79 15.40 16.60 -20.52
C TYR A 79 15.48 17.00 -21.99
N ALA A 80 16.69 17.05 -22.55
CA ALA A 80 16.90 17.26 -23.98
C ALA A 80 16.17 16.20 -24.82
N SER A 81 16.19 14.93 -24.39
CA SER A 81 15.51 13.83 -25.10
C SER A 81 13.98 13.92 -25.05
N MET A 82 13.42 14.61 -24.05
CA MET A 82 11.99 14.94 -23.97
C MET A 82 11.61 16.19 -24.78
N GLY A 83 12.56 16.83 -25.46
CA GLY A 83 12.33 18.01 -26.30
C GLY A 83 12.37 19.35 -25.55
N TRP A 84 12.89 19.38 -24.32
CA TRP A 84 13.13 20.61 -23.58
C TRP A 84 14.41 21.31 -24.07
N PRO A 85 14.50 22.64 -23.97
CA PRO A 85 15.74 23.35 -24.22
C PRO A 85 16.80 22.88 -23.23
N VAL A 86 18.05 22.86 -23.71
CA VAL A 86 19.19 22.46 -22.89
C VAL A 86 19.65 23.69 -22.10
N PRO A 87 19.89 23.57 -20.77
CA PRO A 87 20.50 24.63 -20.00
C PRO A 87 21.81 25.11 -20.64
N ALA A 88 22.13 26.40 -20.47
CA ALA A 88 23.38 26.95 -20.96
C ALA A 88 24.58 26.17 -20.37
N PRO A 89 25.64 25.91 -21.17
CA PRO A 89 26.83 25.25 -20.65
C PRO A 89 27.54 26.13 -19.62
N GLY A 90 28.24 25.49 -18.68
CA GLY A 90 29.02 26.15 -17.64
C GLY A 90 28.22 26.52 -16.40
N ALA A 91 27.09 25.87 -16.13
CA ALA A 91 26.36 26.08 -14.89
C ALA A 91 27.20 25.62 -13.69
N HIS A 92 27.24 26.42 -12.63
CA HIS A 92 27.99 26.06 -11.43
C HIS A 92 27.08 25.32 -10.44
N VAL A 93 27.65 24.34 -9.76
CA VAL A 93 26.98 23.55 -8.73
C VAL A 93 27.81 23.63 -7.46
N SER A 94 27.24 24.16 -6.38
CA SER A 94 27.88 24.24 -5.07
C SER A 94 27.37 23.13 -4.17
N ILE A 95 28.29 22.39 -3.53
CA ILE A 95 27.98 21.38 -2.52
C ILE A 95 28.15 22.03 -1.15
N ASP A 96 27.02 22.40 -0.56
CA ASP A 96 26.95 23.26 0.60
C ASP A 96 26.66 22.47 1.87
N ASP A 97 27.14 22.97 3.00
CA ASP A 97 26.74 22.49 4.32
C ASP A 97 25.60 23.40 4.83
N PHE A 98 24.37 22.91 5.00
CA PHE A 98 23.19 23.74 5.39
C PHE A 98 22.85 23.85 6.91
N PRO A 99 23.74 23.64 7.91
CA PRO A 99 23.31 23.64 9.31
C PRO A 99 22.93 25.05 9.79
N ALA A 100 22.11 25.09 10.84
CA ALA A 100 21.35 26.25 11.30
C ALA A 100 22.16 27.51 11.69
N ASN A 101 23.49 27.44 11.76
CA ASN A 101 24.37 28.50 12.28
C ASN A 101 25.16 29.28 11.21
N GLY A 102 24.73 29.24 9.94
CA GLY A 102 25.27 30.14 8.91
C GLY A 102 25.61 29.49 7.58
N GLY A 103 25.54 28.15 7.48
CA GLY A 103 25.89 27.39 6.28
C GLY A 103 27.35 27.57 5.82
N CYS A 104 27.87 26.59 5.09
CA CYS A 104 29.11 26.76 4.33
C CYS A 104 28.82 26.53 2.86
N ALA A 105 29.09 27.52 2.02
CA ALA A 105 28.94 27.43 0.58
C ALA A 105 30.30 27.59 -0.11
N PRO A 106 30.85 26.52 -0.73
CA PRO A 106 32.08 26.60 -1.50
C PRO A 106 32.02 27.55 -2.71
N TYR A 107 30.82 27.81 -3.23
CA TYR A 107 30.61 28.70 -4.37
C TYR A 107 29.27 29.45 -4.25
N GLY A 108 29.20 30.64 -4.87
CA GLY A 108 28.08 31.57 -4.70
C GLY A 108 28.30 32.48 -3.48
N ASN A 109 28.08 33.79 -3.63
CA ASN A 109 28.36 34.78 -2.60
C ASN A 109 27.25 34.82 -1.53
N GLY A 110 27.14 33.74 -0.77
CA GLY A 110 26.20 33.64 0.34
C GLY A 110 24.75 33.48 -0.12
N LEU A 111 23.94 32.93 0.78
CA LEU A 111 22.53 32.66 0.57
C LEU A 111 21.81 33.89 0.02
N PRO A 112 21.01 33.76 -1.05
CA PRO A 112 20.33 34.90 -1.64
C PRO A 112 19.51 35.66 -0.60
N PHE A 113 19.45 36.99 -0.74
CA PHE A 113 18.51 37.82 0.01
C PHE A 113 17.09 37.28 -0.22
N GLY A 114 16.47 36.74 0.83
CA GLY A 114 15.11 36.20 0.78
C GLY A 114 14.99 34.69 0.97
N VAL A 115 16.10 33.92 0.95
CA VAL A 115 16.04 32.51 1.37
C VAL A 115 15.75 32.46 2.87
N ALA A 116 14.62 31.85 3.22
CA ALA A 116 14.19 31.73 4.60
C ALA A 116 15.20 30.87 5.37
N THR A 117 15.92 31.49 6.30
CA THR A 117 16.73 30.78 7.30
C THR A 117 15.82 30.22 8.40
N PRO A 118 16.20 29.10 9.04
CA PRO A 118 17.41 28.31 8.84
C PRO A 118 17.40 27.48 7.55
N LEU A 119 18.58 27.30 6.93
CA LEU A 119 18.73 26.57 5.66
C LEU A 119 18.47 25.07 5.74
N ASN A 120 18.54 24.52 6.95
CA ASN A 120 18.38 23.09 7.21
C ASN A 120 17.01 22.52 6.80
N ARG A 121 16.09 23.36 6.31
CA ARG A 121 14.82 22.94 5.70
C ARG A 121 14.92 22.61 4.21
N TRP A 122 15.97 23.07 3.54
CA TRP A 122 16.19 22.87 2.11
C TRP A 122 17.13 21.67 1.90
N ASN A 123 16.91 20.91 0.83
CA ASN A 123 17.87 19.92 0.37
C ASN A 123 18.68 20.45 -0.82
N ALA A 124 18.11 21.41 -1.55
CA ALA A 124 18.75 22.13 -2.64
C ALA A 124 17.97 23.41 -2.98
N PHE A 125 18.55 24.28 -3.81
CA PHE A 125 17.88 25.41 -4.48
C PHE A 125 18.71 25.91 -5.67
N VAL A 126 18.10 26.71 -6.56
CA VAL A 126 18.79 27.44 -7.63
C VAL A 126 18.92 28.93 -7.30
N GLU A 127 20.12 29.49 -7.49
CA GLU A 127 20.39 30.93 -7.39
C GLU A 127 21.13 31.43 -8.63
N SER A 128 20.52 32.36 -9.36
CA SER A 128 21.17 33.05 -10.50
C SER A 128 21.80 32.09 -11.52
N GLY A 129 21.14 30.95 -11.78
CA GLY A 129 21.63 29.89 -12.67
C GLY A 129 22.65 28.93 -12.06
N ASN A 130 22.92 29.03 -10.74
CA ASN A 130 23.76 28.10 -10.01
C ASN A 130 22.90 27.16 -9.17
N ILE A 131 23.28 25.90 -9.10
CA ILE A 131 22.61 24.90 -8.24
C ILE A 131 23.34 24.82 -6.91
N HIS A 132 22.61 24.87 -5.80
CA HIS A 132 23.12 24.65 -4.46
C HIS A 132 22.54 23.35 -3.92
N LEU A 133 23.39 22.41 -3.52
CA LEU A 133 22.98 21.10 -3.00
C LEU A 133 23.47 20.94 -1.57
N ASP A 134 22.60 20.52 -0.65
CA ASP A 134 23.02 20.14 0.70
C ASP A 134 23.89 18.89 0.65
N ALA A 135 25.08 18.95 1.24
CA ALA A 135 26.05 17.87 1.31
C ALA A 135 25.48 16.64 2.07
N HIS A 136 24.49 16.85 2.94
CA HIS A 136 23.87 15.77 3.70
C HIS A 136 22.68 15.12 2.98
N THR A 137 21.75 15.94 2.49
CA THR A 137 20.44 15.49 1.99
C THR A 137 20.21 15.71 0.50
N GLY A 138 20.96 16.62 -0.13
CA GLY A 138 20.77 17.07 -1.52
C GLY A 138 21.43 16.20 -2.59
N LEU A 139 22.29 15.26 -2.21
CA LEU A 139 23.17 14.54 -3.16
C LEU A 139 22.54 13.29 -3.80
N THR A 140 21.21 13.25 -3.88
CA THR A 140 20.48 12.15 -4.52
C THR A 140 20.10 12.53 -5.95
N TYR A 141 19.98 11.52 -6.82
CA TYR A 141 19.66 11.79 -8.22
C TYR A 141 18.31 12.52 -8.44
N PRO A 142 17.20 12.19 -7.74
CA PRO A 142 15.97 12.95 -7.86
C PRO A 142 16.15 14.45 -7.61
N ILE A 143 16.83 14.81 -6.52
CA ILE A 143 17.06 16.21 -6.15
C ILE A 143 17.94 16.89 -7.20
N ILE A 144 19.04 16.25 -7.60
CA ILE A 144 19.92 16.82 -8.64
C ILE A 144 19.17 17.01 -9.97
N ALA A 145 18.32 16.06 -10.35
CA ALA A 145 17.52 16.16 -11.56
C ALA A 145 16.51 17.32 -11.46
N HIS A 146 15.82 17.45 -10.32
CA HIS A 146 14.91 18.55 -10.01
C HIS A 146 15.56 19.92 -10.24
N GLU A 147 16.73 20.16 -9.62
CA GLU A 147 17.43 21.44 -9.76
C GLU A 147 17.95 21.70 -11.19
N VAL A 148 18.35 20.67 -11.92
CA VAL A 148 18.72 20.82 -13.34
C VAL A 148 17.52 21.24 -14.18
N PHE A 149 16.31 20.80 -13.83
CA PHE A 149 15.10 21.22 -14.53
C PHE A 149 14.74 22.68 -14.23
N HIS A 150 14.99 23.18 -13.02
CA HIS A 150 14.86 24.62 -12.74
C HIS A 150 15.72 25.49 -13.67
N LEU A 151 16.94 25.06 -14.04
CA LEU A 151 17.75 25.78 -15.04
C LEU A 151 17.08 25.84 -16.43
N VAL A 152 16.27 24.83 -16.78
CA VAL A 152 15.46 24.82 -18.01
C VAL A 152 14.32 25.82 -17.90
N GLU A 153 13.60 25.79 -16.78
CA GLU A 153 12.45 26.65 -16.49
C GLU A 153 12.83 28.13 -16.48
N ASP A 154 13.89 28.48 -15.75
CA ASP A 154 14.44 29.85 -15.68
C ASP A 154 14.92 30.36 -17.04
N GLY A 155 15.37 29.45 -17.92
CA GLY A 155 15.73 29.78 -19.30
C GLY A 155 14.52 30.03 -20.21
N ILE A 156 13.33 29.54 -19.86
CA ILE A 156 12.10 29.70 -20.65
C ILE A 156 11.29 30.89 -20.16
N ALA A 157 10.87 30.88 -18.89
CA ALA A 157 9.98 31.88 -18.32
C ALA A 157 10.42 32.21 -16.89
N PRO A 158 11.48 33.04 -16.74
CA PRO A 158 11.95 33.45 -15.42
C PRO A 158 10.83 34.21 -14.69
N GLY A 159 10.51 33.80 -13.47
CA GLY A 159 9.44 34.40 -12.67
C GLY A 159 8.04 33.85 -12.93
N ALA A 160 7.92 32.71 -13.62
CA ALA A 160 6.69 31.92 -13.62
C ALA A 160 6.24 31.59 -12.18
N ASP A 161 4.95 31.32 -11.99
CA ASP A 161 4.42 30.97 -10.68
C ASP A 161 5.18 29.81 -10.05
N GLN A 162 5.53 29.93 -8.76
CA GLN A 162 6.36 28.94 -8.08
C GLN A 162 5.72 27.54 -8.06
N TRP A 163 4.40 27.41 -7.94
CA TRP A 163 3.75 26.09 -7.97
C TRP A 163 3.93 25.39 -9.34
N LEU A 164 4.01 26.18 -10.43
CA LEU A 164 4.25 25.68 -11.77
C LEU A 164 5.70 25.21 -11.88
N GLN A 165 6.67 26.03 -11.47
CA GLN A 165 8.10 25.68 -11.40
C GLN A 165 8.32 24.38 -10.61
N GLU A 166 7.97 24.38 -9.33
CA GLU A 166 8.28 23.29 -8.41
C GLU A 166 7.52 22.01 -8.79
N GLY A 167 6.28 22.15 -9.27
CA GLY A 167 5.47 21.03 -9.73
C GLY A 167 6.02 20.38 -11.01
N THR A 168 6.50 21.17 -11.99
CA THR A 168 7.10 20.60 -13.21
C THR A 168 8.53 20.12 -13.01
N ALA A 169 9.32 20.76 -12.15
CA ALA A 169 10.63 20.27 -11.74
C ALA A 169 10.52 18.91 -11.07
N GLU A 170 9.55 18.71 -10.16
CA GLU A 170 9.35 17.37 -9.59
C GLU A 170 8.82 16.35 -10.59
N TRP A 171 7.90 16.75 -11.47
CA TRP A 171 7.43 15.86 -12.54
C TRP A 171 8.59 15.37 -13.41
N ALA A 172 9.48 16.28 -13.79
CA ALA A 172 10.64 15.98 -14.60
C ALA A 172 11.64 15.08 -13.86
N ALA A 173 11.89 15.35 -12.56
CA ALA A 173 12.77 14.56 -11.70
C ALA A 173 12.26 13.13 -11.48
N VAL A 174 10.96 12.95 -11.19
CA VAL A 174 10.33 11.63 -11.03
C VAL A 174 10.53 10.78 -12.28
N ARG A 175 10.31 11.36 -13.46
CA ARG A 175 10.54 10.69 -14.75
C ARG A 175 12.01 10.38 -15.00
N ALA A 176 12.91 11.31 -14.71
CA ALA A 176 14.34 11.13 -14.88
C ALA A 176 14.89 10.01 -13.98
N ASN A 177 14.44 9.94 -12.74
CA ASN A 177 14.86 8.94 -11.75
C ASN A 177 14.21 7.57 -11.97
N LYS A 178 13.13 7.49 -12.77
CA LYS A 178 12.26 6.29 -12.84
C LYS A 178 11.79 5.86 -11.45
N ALA A 179 11.52 6.84 -10.58
CA ALA A 179 11.23 6.59 -9.17
C ALA A 179 10.01 5.67 -9.01
N GLU A 180 10.01 4.84 -7.96
CA GLU A 180 8.87 4.00 -7.57
C GLU A 180 7.77 4.81 -6.84
N GLY A 181 7.94 6.12 -6.64
CA GLY A 181 7.05 6.97 -5.85
C GLY A 181 7.34 6.89 -4.34
N GLY A 182 6.46 7.46 -3.50
CA GLY A 182 6.46 7.31 -2.05
C GLY A 182 5.82 8.45 -1.23
N ALA A 183 5.64 9.65 -1.80
CA ALA A 183 5.13 10.84 -1.09
C ALA A 183 3.74 11.32 -1.55
N GLU A 184 3.04 10.52 -2.37
CA GLU A 184 1.82 10.88 -3.12
C GLU A 184 0.56 11.05 -2.25
N LYS A 185 0.73 11.17 -0.93
CA LYS A 185 -0.39 11.07 0.01
C LYS A 185 -1.33 12.26 -0.06
N ASN A 186 -0.87 13.45 -0.45
CA ASN A 186 -1.60 14.67 -0.09
C ASN A 186 -2.36 15.36 -1.24
N PRO A 187 -3.69 15.16 -1.36
CA PRO A 187 -4.55 15.96 -2.23
C PRO A 187 -5.23 17.16 -1.52
N ASP A 188 -5.08 17.32 -0.19
CA ASP A 188 -5.78 18.37 0.56
C ASP A 188 -5.06 19.72 0.49
N ARG A 189 -4.86 20.20 -0.74
CA ARG A 189 -4.30 21.50 -1.05
C ARG A 189 -5.00 22.09 -2.26
N THR A 190 -4.97 23.41 -2.32
CA THR A 190 -5.16 24.10 -3.59
C THR A 190 -3.95 23.84 -4.49
N LEU A 191 -4.22 23.55 -5.77
CA LEU A 191 -3.20 23.27 -6.78
C LEU A 191 -2.11 24.35 -6.86
N ASP A 192 -2.50 25.62 -6.87
CA ASP A 192 -1.59 26.77 -7.07
C ASP A 192 -1.05 27.38 -5.77
N CYS A 193 -1.21 26.68 -4.64
CA CYS A 193 -0.74 27.15 -3.35
C CYS A 193 0.75 26.88 -3.18
N VAL A 194 1.53 27.86 -2.74
CA VAL A 194 2.91 27.70 -2.24
C VAL A 194 3.16 28.46 -0.93
N GLY A 195 4.15 28.01 -0.17
CA GLY A 195 4.60 28.61 1.07
C GLY A 195 3.97 28.00 2.32
N SER A 196 4.25 28.62 3.47
CA SER A 196 3.91 28.11 4.81
C SER A 196 2.42 27.91 5.09
N ARG A 197 1.54 28.43 4.23
CA ARG A 197 0.08 28.25 4.31
C ARG A 197 -0.44 27.03 3.53
N CYS A 198 0.43 26.29 2.84
CA CYS A 198 0.05 25.33 1.79
C CYS A 198 0.37 23.87 2.14
N GLY A 199 -0.07 23.43 3.32
CA GLY A 199 0.06 22.04 3.80
C GLY A 199 1.04 21.90 4.97
N ASP A 200 1.15 20.66 5.47
CA ASP A 200 1.83 20.37 6.74
C ASP A 200 3.31 20.02 6.56
N THR A 201 3.70 19.53 5.38
CA THR A 201 5.07 19.10 5.08
C THR A 201 5.82 20.12 4.20
N GLU A 202 7.14 20.06 4.17
CA GLU A 202 7.93 20.87 3.22
C GLU A 202 7.62 20.49 1.77
N PHE A 203 7.37 19.20 1.52
CA PHE A 203 6.89 18.72 0.22
C PHE A 203 5.61 19.45 -0.20
N ASP A 204 4.67 19.64 0.73
CA ASP A 204 3.48 20.41 0.43
C ASP A 204 3.80 21.90 0.24
N LYS A 205 4.53 22.52 1.16
CA LYS A 205 4.76 23.97 1.09
C LYS A 205 5.46 24.40 -0.20
N ASN A 206 6.26 23.53 -0.82
CA ASN A 206 6.96 23.82 -2.06
C ASN A 206 6.12 23.62 -3.33
N GLY A 207 4.89 23.10 -3.26
CA GLY A 207 4.10 22.89 -4.49
C GLY A 207 4.35 21.55 -5.20
N TYR A 208 5.24 20.72 -4.66
CA TYR A 208 5.61 19.44 -5.25
C TYR A 208 4.44 18.52 -5.60
N PRO A 209 3.35 18.37 -4.81
CA PRO A 209 2.22 17.54 -5.22
C PRO A 209 1.62 17.88 -6.60
N GLY A 210 1.85 19.08 -7.13
CA GLY A 210 1.49 19.47 -8.49
C GLY A 210 2.07 18.57 -9.59
N TRP A 211 3.17 17.85 -9.33
CA TRP A 211 3.79 16.94 -10.29
C TRP A 211 2.81 15.88 -10.82
N MET A 212 1.87 15.40 -9.97
CA MET A 212 0.88 14.39 -10.33
C MET A 212 -0.12 14.92 -11.37
N LEU A 213 -0.43 16.22 -11.33
CA LEU A 213 -1.29 16.87 -12.33
C LEU A 213 -0.56 17.03 -13.67
N PHE A 214 0.73 17.34 -13.64
CA PHE A 214 1.54 17.40 -14.87
C PHE A 214 1.76 16.02 -15.47
N GLU A 215 1.89 14.98 -14.65
CA GLU A 215 1.90 13.60 -15.14
C GLU A 215 0.57 13.24 -15.80
N TYR A 216 -0.56 13.62 -15.18
CA TYR A 216 -1.88 13.43 -15.80
C TYR A 216 -2.00 14.16 -17.15
N LEU A 217 -1.56 15.41 -17.23
CA LEU A 217 -1.51 16.19 -18.48
C LEU A 217 -0.67 15.47 -19.56
N ALA A 218 0.50 14.97 -19.18
CA ALA A 218 1.42 14.28 -20.06
C ALA A 218 0.88 12.92 -20.55
N GLU A 219 0.35 12.07 -19.68
CA GLU A 219 -0.22 10.79 -20.08
C GLU A 219 -1.48 10.96 -20.96
N ARG A 220 -2.31 11.95 -20.63
CA ARG A 220 -3.61 12.14 -21.29
C ARG A 220 -3.50 12.82 -22.64
N TYR A 221 -2.55 13.75 -22.79
CA TYR A 221 -2.46 14.63 -23.97
C TYR A 221 -1.05 14.70 -24.59
N GLY A 222 -0.06 14.00 -24.03
CA GLY A 222 1.32 13.90 -24.48
C GLY A 222 2.26 14.88 -23.78
N ASP A 223 3.54 14.50 -23.63
CA ASP A 223 4.58 15.28 -22.95
C ASP A 223 4.73 16.72 -23.48
N ALA A 224 4.54 16.90 -24.79
CA ALA A 224 4.58 18.22 -25.42
C ALA A 224 3.55 19.21 -24.85
N LYS A 225 2.49 18.73 -24.17
CA LYS A 225 1.50 19.58 -23.52
C LYS A 225 1.99 20.19 -22.22
N VAL A 226 2.88 19.53 -21.48
CA VAL A 226 3.55 20.16 -20.33
C VAL A 226 4.41 21.33 -20.81
N LYS A 227 5.18 21.12 -21.89
CA LYS A 227 5.95 22.20 -22.54
C LYS A 227 5.05 23.33 -23.06
N ALA A 228 3.86 23.02 -23.58
CA ALA A 228 2.93 24.04 -24.05
C ALA A 228 2.46 24.99 -22.94
N VAL A 229 2.39 24.54 -21.67
CA VAL A 229 2.11 25.43 -20.52
C VAL A 229 3.21 26.46 -20.37
N TRP A 230 4.47 26.02 -20.43
CA TRP A 230 5.64 26.89 -20.38
C TRP A 230 5.75 27.84 -21.58
N ASP A 231 5.33 27.39 -22.77
CA ASP A 231 5.24 28.26 -23.95
C ASP A 231 4.17 29.37 -23.75
N GLN A 232 3.09 29.10 -23.01
CA GLN A 232 2.11 30.13 -22.62
C GLN A 232 2.68 31.11 -21.59
N ALA A 233 3.39 30.61 -20.57
CA ALA A 233 4.03 31.44 -19.55
C ALA A 233 5.08 32.39 -20.16
N LEU A 234 5.91 31.91 -21.09
CA LEU A 234 6.86 32.73 -21.84
C LEU A 234 6.14 33.80 -22.68
N ALA A 235 5.06 33.42 -23.37
CA ALA A 235 4.31 34.35 -24.20
C ALA A 235 3.54 35.40 -23.38
N ASN A 236 3.18 35.07 -22.13
CA ASN A 236 2.33 35.89 -21.27
C ASN A 236 2.86 35.94 -19.83
N PRO A 237 4.02 36.57 -19.57
CA PRO A 237 4.69 36.53 -18.27
C PRO A 237 3.93 37.19 -17.11
N ALA A 238 2.80 37.87 -17.38
CA ALA A 238 1.93 38.46 -16.37
C ALA A 238 0.72 37.57 -16.02
N ASN A 239 0.53 36.46 -16.74
CA ASN A 239 -0.56 35.53 -16.46
C ASN A 239 -0.21 34.66 -15.24
N PRO A 240 -1.19 34.34 -14.39
CA PRO A 240 -1.05 33.24 -13.45
C PRO A 240 -0.86 31.93 -14.21
N GLY A 241 -0.05 31.02 -13.67
CA GLY A 241 0.21 29.71 -14.26
C GLY A 241 -1.05 28.87 -14.47
N THR A 242 -2.12 29.10 -13.70
CA THR A 242 -3.43 28.46 -13.91
C THR A 242 -4.10 28.91 -15.21
N THR A 243 -3.87 30.16 -15.63
CA THR A 243 -4.31 30.69 -16.93
C THR A 243 -3.50 30.08 -18.06
N ASP A 244 -2.18 29.93 -17.87
CA ASP A 244 -1.30 29.30 -18.85
C ASP A 244 -1.61 27.81 -19.03
N LEU A 245 -1.88 27.09 -17.94
CA LEU A 245 -2.37 25.71 -17.98
C LEU A 245 -3.68 25.63 -18.75
N ALA A 246 -4.66 26.49 -18.44
CA ALA A 246 -5.95 26.52 -19.12
C ALA A 246 -5.80 26.77 -20.63
N ALA A 247 -4.90 27.67 -21.03
CA ALA A 247 -4.63 27.99 -22.43
C ALA A 247 -3.90 26.87 -23.19
N ALA A 248 -3.13 26.02 -22.50
CA ALA A 248 -2.43 24.89 -23.11
C ALA A 248 -3.36 23.67 -23.39
N LEU A 249 -4.51 23.59 -22.72
CA LEU A 249 -5.45 22.48 -22.87
C LEU A 249 -6.02 22.39 -24.30
N PRO A 250 -6.40 21.18 -24.78
CA PRO A 250 -7.01 21.03 -26.09
C PRO A 250 -8.33 21.78 -26.20
N ALA A 251 -8.67 22.21 -27.43
CA ALA A 251 -9.93 22.86 -27.72
C ALA A 251 -11.13 22.03 -27.18
N GLY A 252 -12.04 22.71 -26.47
CA GLY A 252 -13.20 22.08 -25.84
C GLY A 252 -12.96 21.52 -24.44
N THR A 253 -11.72 21.56 -23.92
CA THR A 253 -11.41 21.21 -22.52
C THR A 253 -11.24 22.50 -21.72
N THR A 254 -11.97 22.64 -20.62
CA THR A 254 -11.78 23.74 -19.68
C THR A 254 -10.86 23.29 -18.54
N LEU A 255 -10.26 24.24 -17.82
CA LEU A 255 -9.51 23.90 -16.61
C LEU A 255 -10.37 23.14 -15.60
N ALA A 256 -11.64 23.52 -15.47
CA ALA A 256 -12.59 22.84 -14.61
C ALA A 256 -12.79 21.37 -15.03
N SER A 257 -13.08 21.09 -16.31
CA SER A 257 -13.25 19.70 -16.77
C SER A 257 -11.96 18.89 -16.63
N PHE A 258 -10.81 19.50 -16.95
CA PHE A 258 -9.51 18.87 -16.77
C PHE A 258 -9.23 18.51 -15.31
N PHE A 259 -9.52 19.42 -14.37
CA PHE A 259 -9.32 19.18 -12.95
C PHE A 259 -10.24 18.08 -12.41
N ASN A 260 -11.51 18.04 -12.82
CA ASN A 260 -12.44 16.95 -12.49
C ASN A 260 -11.93 15.58 -13.01
N ASP A 261 -11.40 15.54 -14.24
CA ASP A 261 -10.86 14.30 -14.80
C ASP A 261 -9.57 13.86 -14.10
N TYR A 262 -8.66 14.80 -13.81
CA TYR A 262 -7.43 14.57 -13.03
C TYR A 262 -7.75 13.97 -11.65
N THR A 263 -8.68 14.57 -10.92
CA THR A 263 -9.03 14.13 -9.57
C THR A 263 -9.68 12.74 -9.57
N THR A 264 -10.38 12.38 -10.65
CA THR A 264 -10.89 11.03 -10.90
C THR A 264 -9.76 10.04 -11.20
N ALA A 265 -8.78 10.40 -12.04
CA ALA A 265 -7.60 9.58 -12.29
C ALA A 265 -6.81 9.35 -11.00
N ARG A 266 -6.63 10.38 -10.17
CA ARG A 266 -6.00 10.30 -8.85
C ARG A 266 -6.74 9.37 -7.90
N MET A 267 -8.07 9.45 -7.82
CA MET A 267 -8.89 8.50 -7.03
C MET A 267 -8.69 7.06 -7.50
N THR A 268 -8.66 6.87 -8.81
CA THR A 268 -8.63 5.56 -9.44
C THR A 268 -7.22 4.97 -9.60
N GLY A 269 -6.15 5.72 -9.29
CA GLY A 269 -4.79 5.28 -9.56
C GLY A 269 -4.58 4.95 -11.04
N ASN A 270 -5.41 5.53 -11.93
CA ASN A 270 -5.44 5.22 -13.35
C ASN A 270 -4.35 6.00 -14.09
N PHE A 271 -3.12 5.68 -13.74
CA PHE A 271 -1.91 6.18 -14.37
C PHE A 271 -1.12 5.03 -14.98
N THR A 272 -0.33 5.34 -15.99
CA THR A 272 0.63 4.40 -16.57
C THR A 272 1.98 4.44 -15.85
N LEU A 273 2.33 5.58 -15.26
CA LEU A 273 3.55 5.78 -14.49
C LEU A 273 3.53 4.88 -13.24
N PRO A 274 4.54 4.01 -13.05
CA PRO A 274 4.57 3.06 -11.94
C PRO A 274 4.38 3.68 -10.55
N ALA A 275 4.91 4.89 -10.31
CA ALA A 275 4.78 5.61 -9.04
C ALA A 275 3.31 5.93 -8.66
N LEU A 276 2.45 6.16 -9.64
CA LEU A 276 1.03 6.52 -9.43
C LEU A 276 0.05 5.40 -9.73
N LYS A 277 0.50 4.40 -10.49
CA LYS A 277 -0.33 3.29 -10.91
C LYS A 277 -0.84 2.53 -9.70
N ASP A 278 -2.17 2.37 -9.63
CA ASP A 278 -2.89 1.67 -8.56
C ASP A 278 -2.73 2.33 -7.16
N THR A 279 -2.05 3.47 -7.06
CA THR A 279 -1.86 4.24 -5.81
C THR A 279 -3.09 5.07 -5.51
N ARG A 280 -3.70 4.87 -4.33
CA ARG A 280 -4.89 5.61 -3.88
C ARG A 280 -4.52 6.92 -3.18
N PRO A 281 -5.42 7.92 -3.17
CA PRO A 281 -5.20 9.14 -2.42
C PRO A 281 -5.47 8.94 -0.93
N GLU A 282 -4.98 9.86 -0.11
CA GLU A 282 -5.40 9.95 1.28
C GLU A 282 -6.89 10.26 1.38
N VAL A 283 -7.51 9.63 2.38
CA VAL A 283 -8.94 9.69 2.63
C VAL A 283 -9.19 10.73 3.71
N TYR A 284 -10.02 11.72 3.40
CA TYR A 284 -10.44 12.75 4.34
C TYR A 284 -11.38 12.20 5.42
N ALA A 285 -12.37 11.39 5.00
CA ALA A 285 -13.36 10.80 5.90
C ALA A 285 -13.79 9.42 5.42
N ALA A 286 -14.17 8.57 6.38
CA ALA A 286 -14.75 7.26 6.11
C ALA A 286 -16.17 7.18 6.68
N ILE A 287 -17.16 6.89 5.83
CA ILE A 287 -18.57 6.80 6.17
C ILE A 287 -18.97 5.32 6.29
N PRO A 288 -19.31 4.83 7.48
CA PRO A 288 -19.87 3.49 7.63
C PRO A 288 -21.26 3.42 7.00
N VAL A 289 -21.45 2.56 6.00
CA VAL A 289 -22.75 2.40 5.33
C VAL A 289 -23.73 1.56 6.16
N GLY A 290 -23.22 0.75 7.10
CA GLY A 290 -24.02 -0.14 7.94
C GLY A 290 -24.44 -1.43 7.25
N THR A 291 -25.01 -2.36 8.02
CA THR A 291 -25.46 -3.69 7.53
C THR A 291 -26.98 -3.81 7.42
N THR A 292 -27.72 -2.74 7.72
CA THR A 292 -29.19 -2.66 7.68
C THR A 292 -29.64 -1.44 6.89
N SER A 293 -30.85 -1.47 6.33
CA SER A 293 -31.41 -0.32 5.62
C SER A 293 -31.51 0.93 6.50
N GLY A 294 -31.16 2.10 5.96
CA GLY A 294 -31.19 3.35 6.71
C GLY A 294 -30.55 4.52 5.97
N SER A 295 -30.60 5.70 6.59
CA SER A 295 -29.90 6.90 6.10
C SER A 295 -28.45 6.90 6.56
N LEU A 296 -27.58 7.47 5.72
CA LEU A 296 -26.19 7.75 6.07
C LEU A 296 -26.10 9.06 6.86
N PRO A 297 -25.10 9.20 7.75
CA PRO A 297 -24.84 10.47 8.40
C PRO A 297 -24.43 11.53 7.36
N GLU A 298 -24.86 12.77 7.59
CA GLU A 298 -24.36 13.91 6.82
C GLU A 298 -22.90 14.18 7.18
N THR A 299 -22.07 14.34 6.16
CA THR A 299 -20.63 14.58 6.30
C THR A 299 -20.27 15.87 5.56
N PRO A 300 -20.03 16.98 6.28
CA PRO A 300 -19.54 18.21 5.67
C PRO A 300 -18.06 18.10 5.28
N VAL A 301 -17.71 18.61 4.10
CA VAL A 301 -16.37 18.57 3.54
C VAL A 301 -16.05 19.94 2.93
N ALA A 302 -15.26 20.74 3.63
CA ALA A 302 -14.80 22.05 3.16
C ALA A 302 -13.57 21.92 2.26
N LEU A 303 -13.56 22.66 1.15
CA LEU A 303 -12.52 22.60 0.12
C LEU A 303 -12.14 24.01 -0.33
N ASN A 304 -10.85 24.25 -0.49
CA ASN A 304 -10.36 25.45 -1.16
C ASN A 304 -10.52 25.33 -2.68
N HIS A 305 -10.29 26.42 -3.40
CA HIS A 305 -10.30 26.38 -4.87
C HIS A 305 -9.22 25.44 -5.40
N LEU A 306 -9.43 24.87 -6.59
CA LEU A 306 -8.56 23.85 -7.20
C LEU A 306 -8.03 22.78 -6.21
N ALA A 307 -8.88 22.34 -5.28
CA ALA A 307 -8.57 21.30 -4.30
C ALA A 307 -9.53 20.12 -4.43
N VAL A 308 -9.13 18.96 -3.90
CA VAL A 308 -9.98 17.76 -3.85
C VAL A 308 -9.83 17.03 -2.53
N ARG A 309 -10.95 16.50 -2.03
CA ARG A 309 -10.97 15.54 -0.92
C ARG A 309 -11.65 14.27 -1.35
N TYR A 310 -11.21 13.16 -0.75
CA TYR A 310 -11.75 11.85 -1.02
C TYR A 310 -12.44 11.31 0.24
N VAL A 311 -13.69 10.90 0.08
CA VAL A 311 -14.45 10.22 1.13
C VAL A 311 -14.52 8.74 0.75
N THR A 312 -14.46 7.86 1.74
CA THR A 312 -14.69 6.43 1.51
C THR A 312 -15.98 5.96 2.15
N PHE A 313 -16.61 4.98 1.51
CA PHE A 313 -17.76 4.26 2.05
C PHE A 313 -17.31 2.87 2.50
N LEU A 314 -17.51 2.58 3.79
CA LEU A 314 -17.08 1.32 4.38
C LEU A 314 -18.23 0.30 4.34
N HIS A 315 -17.89 -0.92 3.95
CA HIS A 315 -18.78 -2.07 4.08
C HIS A 315 -18.93 -2.50 5.57
N GLY A 316 -19.72 -3.54 5.84
CA GLY A 316 -19.86 -4.09 7.20
C GLY A 316 -18.49 -4.43 7.81
N SER A 317 -18.36 -4.45 9.13
CA SER A 317 -17.06 -4.68 9.78
C SER A 317 -16.87 -6.09 10.33
N ASP A 318 -17.95 -6.87 10.45
CA ASP A 318 -17.92 -8.20 11.04
C ASP A 318 -18.00 -9.29 9.95
N PRO A 319 -16.91 -10.02 9.68
CA PRO A 319 -16.90 -11.08 8.67
C PRO A 319 -17.68 -12.33 9.10
N THR A 320 -18.16 -12.40 10.34
CA THR A 320 -18.96 -13.53 10.87
C THR A 320 -20.46 -13.35 10.67
N LEU A 321 -20.91 -12.13 10.34
CA LEU A 321 -22.32 -11.86 10.07
C LEU A 321 -22.70 -12.24 8.62
N PRO A 322 -23.93 -12.72 8.38
CA PRO A 322 -24.45 -12.87 7.03
C PRO A 322 -24.39 -11.55 6.29
N CYS A 323 -23.92 -11.57 5.04
CA CYS A 323 -23.94 -10.40 4.19
C CYS A 323 -24.97 -10.52 3.06
N PHE A 324 -25.51 -9.38 2.68
CA PHE A 324 -26.68 -9.26 1.82
C PHE A 324 -26.43 -8.27 0.69
N ALA A 325 -27.14 -8.47 -0.41
CA ALA A 325 -27.21 -7.50 -1.48
C ALA A 325 -27.87 -6.22 -0.98
N ALA A 326 -27.36 -5.09 -1.46
CA ALA A 326 -27.86 -3.79 -1.08
C ALA A 326 -27.81 -2.82 -2.25
N THR A 327 -28.47 -1.69 -2.09
CA THR A 327 -28.38 -0.54 -3.00
C THR A 327 -27.92 0.66 -2.18
N LEU A 328 -26.85 1.31 -2.62
CA LEU A 328 -26.32 2.52 -1.98
C LEU A 328 -26.72 3.73 -2.84
N THR A 329 -27.43 4.67 -2.21
CA THR A 329 -27.70 5.98 -2.81
C THR A 329 -26.82 7.02 -2.14
N ILE A 330 -26.06 7.77 -2.93
CA ILE A 330 -25.16 8.83 -2.48
C ILE A 330 -25.72 10.14 -3.01
N ASN A 331 -25.82 11.13 -2.13
CA ASN A 331 -26.18 12.50 -2.45
C ASN A 331 -25.06 13.43 -2.04
N VAL A 332 -24.80 14.44 -2.85
CA VAL A 332 -23.82 15.50 -2.60
C VAL A 332 -24.51 16.83 -2.81
N ALA A 333 -24.64 17.62 -1.75
CA ALA A 333 -24.97 19.04 -1.87
C ALA A 333 -23.68 19.81 -2.22
N MET A 334 -23.72 20.56 -3.31
CA MET A 334 -22.59 21.35 -3.81
C MET A 334 -22.78 22.82 -3.44
N PRO A 335 -21.70 23.53 -3.07
CA PRO A 335 -21.76 24.94 -2.74
C PRO A 335 -22.02 25.79 -3.99
N ALA A 336 -22.72 26.92 -3.82
CA ALA A 336 -23.03 27.83 -4.93
C ALA A 336 -21.75 28.34 -5.63
N GLY A 337 -21.80 28.38 -6.96
CA GLY A 337 -20.69 28.83 -7.82
C GLY A 337 -19.69 27.73 -8.19
N VAL A 338 -19.72 26.57 -7.53
CA VAL A 338 -18.86 25.43 -7.87
C VAL A 338 -19.59 24.55 -8.89
N VAL A 339 -18.90 24.14 -9.97
CA VAL A 339 -19.48 23.39 -11.10
C VAL A 339 -18.83 22.00 -11.22
N SER A 340 -18.41 21.48 -10.08
CA SER A 340 -17.66 20.25 -9.96
C SER A 340 -18.51 19.02 -10.28
N THR A 341 -17.84 17.93 -10.66
CA THR A 341 -18.45 16.64 -10.99
C THR A 341 -17.97 15.59 -9.98
N PRO A 342 -18.61 15.49 -8.79
CA PRO A 342 -18.32 14.42 -7.86
C PRO A 342 -18.41 13.05 -8.55
N THR A 343 -17.42 12.19 -8.31
CA THR A 343 -17.32 10.90 -8.99
C THR A 343 -17.13 9.77 -8.00
N TYR A 344 -17.96 8.74 -8.13
CA TYR A 344 -17.94 7.52 -7.32
C TYR A 344 -17.06 6.45 -7.96
N TYR A 345 -16.33 5.70 -7.16
CA TYR A 345 -15.57 4.54 -7.60
C TYR A 345 -15.70 3.39 -6.60
N ALA A 346 -16.30 2.28 -7.04
CA ALA A 346 -16.55 1.12 -6.18
C ALA A 346 -15.27 0.41 -5.71
N ASN A 347 -14.12 0.69 -6.35
CA ASN A 347 -12.83 0.06 -6.04
C ASN A 347 -12.89 -1.47 -6.05
N THR A 348 -13.50 -2.04 -7.09
CA THR A 348 -13.55 -3.48 -7.36
C THR A 348 -12.88 -3.80 -8.70
N LYS A 349 -12.53 -5.08 -8.92
CA LYS A 349 -11.75 -5.59 -10.07
C LYS A 349 -12.21 -5.16 -11.47
N THR A 350 -13.45 -4.75 -11.62
CA THR A 350 -14.03 -4.33 -12.92
C THR A 350 -14.75 -2.98 -12.83
N ALA A 351 -14.67 -2.30 -11.69
CA ALA A 351 -15.34 -1.01 -11.52
C ALA A 351 -14.68 0.05 -12.42
N ALA A 352 -15.51 0.80 -13.12
CA ALA A 352 -15.14 2.09 -13.69
C ALA A 352 -15.61 3.21 -12.74
N PRO A 353 -14.92 4.37 -12.69
CA PRO A 353 -15.45 5.55 -12.02
C PRO A 353 -16.77 5.99 -12.68
N GLN A 354 -17.72 6.46 -11.87
CA GLN A 354 -19.06 6.86 -12.29
C GLN A 354 -19.35 8.27 -11.78
N PRO A 355 -19.51 9.26 -12.66
CA PRO A 355 -19.86 10.62 -12.24
C PRO A 355 -21.27 10.62 -11.65
N LEU A 356 -21.48 11.41 -10.59
CA LEU A 356 -22.81 11.65 -10.05
C LEU A 356 -23.62 12.49 -11.04
N THR A 357 -24.92 12.24 -11.10
CA THR A 357 -25.83 13.04 -11.92
C THR A 357 -26.13 14.35 -11.20
N ALA A 358 -25.64 15.47 -11.75
CA ALA A 358 -25.86 16.80 -11.20
C ALA A 358 -27.19 17.41 -11.68
N SER A 359 -27.91 18.05 -10.75
CA SER A 359 -29.12 18.84 -10.98
C SER A 359 -29.07 20.08 -10.07
N GLY A 360 -28.63 21.21 -10.64
CA GLY A 360 -28.38 22.44 -9.88
C GLY A 360 -27.23 22.24 -8.88
N LEU A 361 -27.50 22.52 -7.60
CA LEU A 361 -26.54 22.38 -6.50
C LEU A 361 -26.60 21.01 -5.81
N ALA A 362 -27.24 20.01 -6.43
CA ALA A 362 -27.29 18.66 -5.91
C ALA A 362 -26.73 17.69 -6.96
N ALA A 363 -25.95 16.70 -6.53
CA ALA A 363 -25.51 15.59 -7.35
C ALA A 363 -25.86 14.27 -6.66
N SER A 364 -26.30 13.26 -7.41
CA SER A 364 -26.68 11.97 -6.83
C SER A 364 -26.33 10.79 -7.72
N ILE A 365 -26.13 9.62 -7.10
CA ILE A 365 -26.02 8.34 -7.80
C ILE A 365 -26.61 7.22 -6.93
N THR A 366 -27.18 6.22 -7.58
CA THR A 366 -27.61 4.97 -6.95
C THR A 366 -26.83 3.82 -7.58
N VAL A 367 -26.11 3.07 -6.76
CA VAL A 367 -25.20 2.00 -7.20
C VAL A 367 -25.50 0.68 -6.49
N PRO A 368 -25.18 -0.47 -7.12
CA PRO A 368 -25.15 -1.75 -6.44
C PRO A 368 -24.19 -1.73 -5.25
N TRP A 369 -24.58 -2.36 -4.15
CA TRP A 369 -23.82 -2.46 -2.91
C TRP A 369 -23.94 -3.86 -2.29
N ASN A 370 -23.14 -4.13 -1.26
CA ASN A 370 -23.27 -5.32 -0.42
C ASN A 370 -22.83 -5.00 1.01
N THR A 371 -23.30 -5.76 1.99
CA THR A 371 -22.95 -5.51 3.40
C THR A 371 -21.69 -6.28 3.85
N CYS A 372 -20.94 -6.90 2.94
CA CYS A 372 -19.90 -7.88 3.27
C CYS A 372 -18.59 -7.23 3.73
N ALA A 373 -18.07 -7.65 4.89
CA ALA A 373 -16.85 -7.08 5.47
C ALA A 373 -15.55 -7.31 4.70
N GLY A 374 -15.55 -8.26 3.76
CA GLY A 374 -14.40 -8.50 2.89
C GLY A 374 -14.36 -7.64 1.62
N SER A 375 -15.36 -6.79 1.39
CA SER A 375 -15.40 -5.92 0.21
C SER A 375 -14.50 -4.71 0.39
N PRO A 376 -13.78 -4.27 -0.66
CA PRO A 376 -12.95 -3.07 -0.61
C PRO A 376 -13.82 -1.82 -0.42
N SER A 377 -13.31 -0.83 0.32
CA SER A 377 -14.00 0.46 0.46
C SER A 377 -14.14 1.16 -0.89
N ALA A 378 -15.33 1.71 -1.15
CA ALA A 378 -15.57 2.56 -2.29
C ALA A 378 -15.15 4.00 -1.99
N TYR A 379 -14.86 4.78 -3.03
CA TYR A 379 -14.39 6.16 -2.95
C TYR A 379 -15.39 7.12 -3.60
N LEU A 380 -15.39 8.36 -3.10
CA LEU A 380 -16.06 9.51 -3.69
C LEU A 380 -15.06 10.66 -3.75
N SER A 381 -14.85 11.18 -4.95
CA SER A 381 -14.09 12.41 -5.18
C SER A 381 -15.01 13.62 -5.05
N LEU A 382 -14.51 14.64 -4.35
CA LEU A 382 -15.17 15.93 -4.16
C LEU A 382 -14.20 17.02 -4.61
N PRO A 383 -14.10 17.30 -5.91
CA PRO A 383 -13.28 18.41 -6.40
C PRO A 383 -13.99 19.75 -6.17
N ASN A 384 -13.22 20.82 -5.96
CA ASN A 384 -13.66 22.21 -6.12
C ASN A 384 -12.89 22.80 -7.30
N ASP A 385 -13.54 22.88 -8.45
CA ASP A 385 -12.97 23.30 -9.73
C ASP A 385 -12.97 24.82 -9.96
N SER A 386 -13.27 25.60 -8.93
CA SER A 386 -13.20 27.06 -9.00
C SER A 386 -11.76 27.57 -9.00
N LEU A 387 -11.58 28.82 -9.46
CA LEU A 387 -10.30 29.54 -9.52
C LEU A 387 -10.03 30.49 -8.34
N GLY A 388 -10.91 30.53 -7.34
CA GLY A 388 -10.73 31.48 -6.24
C GLY A 388 -11.83 31.46 -5.19
N MET A 389 -12.63 30.39 -5.15
CA MET A 389 -13.61 30.21 -4.09
C MET A 389 -13.09 29.22 -3.07
N ASP A 390 -12.51 29.76 -2.01
CA ASP A 390 -11.98 29.00 -0.88
C ASP A 390 -13.03 28.65 0.18
N GLY A 391 -12.72 27.65 1.01
CA GLY A 391 -13.57 27.23 2.14
C GLY A 391 -15.00 26.83 1.73
N ARG A 392 -15.18 26.28 0.54
CA ARG A 392 -16.48 25.86 0.01
C ARG A 392 -16.87 24.50 0.56
N GLU A 393 -18.01 24.42 1.23
CA GLU A 393 -18.47 23.21 1.89
C GLU A 393 -19.40 22.39 1.00
N PHE A 394 -19.05 21.12 0.81
CA PHE A 394 -19.89 20.08 0.25
C PHE A 394 -20.54 19.30 1.40
N THR A 395 -21.75 18.80 1.22
CA THR A 395 -22.38 17.89 2.19
C THR A 395 -22.65 16.55 1.53
N VAL A 396 -21.98 15.49 2.01
CA VAL A 396 -22.23 14.12 1.58
C VAL A 396 -23.31 13.51 2.47
N SER A 397 -24.33 12.91 1.86
CA SER A 397 -25.38 12.17 2.56
C SER A 397 -25.85 11.01 1.68
N GLY A 398 -26.83 10.24 2.15
CA GLY A 398 -27.31 9.10 1.38
C GLY A 398 -28.20 8.16 2.14
N SER A 399 -28.41 6.98 1.55
CA SER A 399 -29.10 5.86 2.18
C SER A 399 -28.63 4.54 1.62
N VAL A 400 -28.78 3.49 2.42
CA VAL A 400 -28.63 2.10 1.99
C VAL A 400 -29.97 1.38 2.10
N GLY A 401 -30.32 0.63 1.06
CA GLY A 401 -31.42 -0.33 1.07
C GLY A 401 -30.86 -1.75 1.02
N VAL A 402 -30.95 -2.48 2.12
CA VAL A 402 -30.49 -3.87 2.24
C VAL A 402 -31.65 -4.82 1.95
N ASP A 403 -31.41 -5.83 1.11
CA ASP A 403 -32.35 -6.93 0.89
C ASP A 403 -31.93 -8.15 1.74
N PRO A 404 -32.56 -8.36 2.92
CA PRO A 404 -32.19 -9.48 3.80
C PRO A 404 -32.54 -10.86 3.22
N ASN A 405 -33.23 -10.92 2.08
CA ASN A 405 -33.58 -12.18 1.41
C ASN A 405 -32.60 -12.53 0.28
N ALA A 406 -31.63 -11.67 -0.01
CA ALA A 406 -30.65 -11.86 -1.08
C ALA A 406 -29.23 -11.93 -0.48
N PRO A 407 -28.74 -13.11 -0.09
CA PRO A 407 -27.36 -13.29 0.34
C PRO A 407 -26.36 -12.80 -0.71
N ALA A 408 -25.28 -12.16 -0.28
CA ALA A 408 -24.21 -11.69 -1.15
C ALA A 408 -22.85 -12.31 -0.78
N ALA A 409 -21.84 -12.01 -1.59
CA ALA A 409 -20.44 -12.32 -1.31
C ALA A 409 -19.61 -11.04 -1.37
N PRO A 410 -18.45 -10.99 -0.68
CA PRO A 410 -17.50 -9.90 -0.81
C PRO A 410 -17.13 -9.63 -2.27
N SER A 411 -17.00 -8.36 -2.63
CA SER A 411 -16.54 -7.95 -3.95
C SER A 411 -15.03 -8.12 -4.07
N GLU A 412 -14.55 -8.56 -5.24
CA GLU A 412 -13.11 -8.69 -5.50
C GLU A 412 -12.44 -7.31 -5.64
N PRO A 413 -11.33 -7.03 -4.94
CA PRO A 413 -10.57 -5.80 -5.14
C PRO A 413 -9.84 -5.79 -6.50
N PRO A 414 -9.39 -4.61 -6.97
CA PRO A 414 -8.54 -4.50 -8.15
C PRO A 414 -7.24 -5.32 -8.01
N PRO A 415 -6.69 -5.83 -9.13
CA PRO A 415 -5.39 -6.49 -9.12
C PRO A 415 -4.32 -5.58 -8.48
N GLY A 416 -3.38 -6.14 -7.72
CA GLY A 416 -2.33 -5.36 -7.06
C GLY A 416 -2.72 -4.74 -5.71
N ALA A 417 -4.00 -4.72 -5.34
CA ALA A 417 -4.40 -4.39 -3.98
C ALA A 417 -3.85 -5.43 -3.01
N HIS A 418 -2.87 -5.04 -2.18
CA HIS A 418 -2.41 -5.86 -1.06
C HIS A 418 -3.56 -6.00 -0.07
N VAL A 419 -4.25 -7.15 -0.11
CA VAL A 419 -5.13 -7.55 0.98
C VAL A 419 -4.24 -7.82 2.20
N ILE A 420 -4.17 -6.85 3.11
CA ILE A 420 -3.47 -7.04 4.38
C ILE A 420 -4.35 -7.93 5.24
N GLY A 421 -3.92 -9.19 5.34
CA GLY A 421 -4.63 -10.26 6.00
C GLY A 421 -4.43 -11.52 5.18
N THR A 422 -4.02 -12.62 5.82
CA THR A 422 -3.81 -13.90 5.14
C THR A 422 -5.07 -14.22 4.34
N PRO A 423 -5.01 -14.30 3.00
CA PRO A 423 -6.14 -14.79 2.22
C PRO A 423 -6.35 -16.23 2.68
N ILE A 424 -7.31 -16.45 3.58
CA ILE A 424 -7.77 -17.80 3.87
C ILE A 424 -8.53 -18.19 2.61
N ALA A 425 -7.88 -18.94 1.73
CA ALA A 425 -8.55 -19.50 0.57
C ALA A 425 -9.81 -20.19 1.08
N ALA A 426 -10.98 -19.68 0.70
CA ALA A 426 -12.23 -20.36 0.97
C ALA A 426 -12.08 -21.75 0.35
N PRO A 427 -12.22 -22.84 1.14
CA PRO A 427 -12.08 -24.18 0.61
C PRO A 427 -13.01 -24.33 -0.60
N THR A 428 -12.45 -24.54 -1.80
CA THR A 428 -13.23 -24.79 -3.02
C THR A 428 -13.97 -26.13 -2.98
N THR A 429 -13.71 -26.91 -1.94
CA THR A 429 -14.43 -28.12 -1.58
C THR A 429 -14.84 -27.99 -0.12
N ASP A 430 -16.10 -28.30 0.19
CA ASP A 430 -16.61 -28.46 1.56
C ASP A 430 -15.84 -29.61 2.23
N PRO A 431 -14.80 -29.31 3.04
CA PRO A 431 -13.86 -30.32 3.49
C PRO A 431 -14.53 -31.11 4.61
N ALA A 432 -14.37 -32.44 4.60
CA ALA A 432 -14.87 -33.27 5.68
C ALA A 432 -14.28 -32.82 7.03
N PRO A 433 -15.07 -32.80 8.12
CA PRO A 433 -14.55 -32.38 9.41
C PRO A 433 -13.42 -33.32 9.85
N THR A 434 -12.40 -32.74 10.51
CA THR A 434 -11.37 -33.54 11.17
C THR A 434 -11.93 -34.08 12.48
N LEU A 435 -11.59 -35.34 12.79
CA LEU A 435 -12.14 -36.03 13.96
C LEU A 435 -11.04 -36.43 14.94
N ASN A 436 -11.33 -36.29 16.23
CA ASN A 436 -10.60 -36.98 17.29
C ASN A 436 -11.54 -37.98 17.95
N ILE A 437 -11.26 -39.28 17.76
CA ILE A 437 -12.07 -40.38 18.30
C ILE A 437 -11.41 -40.95 19.54
N TYR A 438 -11.99 -40.65 20.71
CA TYR A 438 -11.50 -41.14 22.00
C TYR A 438 -12.07 -42.54 22.26
N ALA A 439 -11.37 -43.55 21.76
CA ALA A 439 -11.74 -44.94 21.96
C ALA A 439 -10.50 -45.85 21.98
N PRO A 440 -10.50 -46.91 22.81
CA PRO A 440 -9.39 -47.85 22.87
C PRO A 440 -9.19 -48.55 21.52
N GLU A 441 -7.96 -48.97 21.24
CA GLU A 441 -7.58 -49.66 20.00
C GLU A 441 -8.44 -50.92 19.77
N VAL A 442 -8.81 -51.62 20.86
CA VAL A 442 -9.72 -52.77 20.86
C VAL A 442 -11.02 -52.44 21.58
N LEU A 443 -12.11 -52.43 20.83
CA LEU A 443 -13.47 -52.19 21.30
C LEU A 443 -14.13 -53.50 21.73
N ARG A 444 -14.52 -53.58 23.00
CA ARG A 444 -15.24 -54.74 23.55
C ARG A 444 -16.74 -54.46 23.51
N VAL A 445 -17.48 -55.22 22.71
CA VAL A 445 -18.92 -55.05 22.56
C VAL A 445 -19.66 -55.99 23.50
N SER A 446 -20.55 -55.43 24.31
CA SER A 446 -21.43 -56.19 25.19
C SER A 446 -22.35 -57.11 24.39
N SER A 447 -22.43 -58.37 24.81
CA SER A 447 -23.35 -59.34 24.24
C SER A 447 -24.82 -59.08 24.51
N LYS A 448 -25.14 -58.17 25.44
CA LYS A 448 -26.51 -57.75 25.75
C LYS A 448 -26.98 -56.61 24.86
N THR A 449 -26.16 -55.57 24.70
CA THR A 449 -26.59 -54.32 24.03
C THR A 449 -26.15 -54.24 22.57
N ARG A 450 -25.08 -54.94 22.16
CA ARG A 450 -24.52 -54.92 20.79
C ARG A 450 -24.22 -53.50 20.28
N LEU A 451 -23.99 -52.58 21.21
CA LEU A 451 -23.82 -51.16 20.94
C LEU A 451 -22.33 -50.82 20.90
N LEU A 452 -21.90 -50.19 19.82
CA LEU A 452 -20.67 -49.44 19.74
C LEU A 452 -20.98 -47.98 20.08
N ARG A 453 -20.27 -47.41 21.05
CA ARG A 453 -20.44 -46.03 21.48
C ARG A 453 -19.09 -45.32 21.42
N PHE A 454 -19.08 -44.11 20.88
CA PHE A 454 -17.90 -43.29 20.67
C PHE A 454 -18.13 -41.88 21.19
N VAL A 455 -17.11 -41.33 21.83
CA VAL A 455 -17.01 -39.88 22.05
C VAL A 455 -16.11 -39.35 20.94
N VAL A 456 -16.68 -38.51 20.09
CA VAL A 456 -16.02 -37.97 18.90
C VAL A 456 -16.00 -36.45 19.00
N PHE A 457 -14.82 -35.86 18.94
CA PHE A 457 -14.68 -34.43 18.74
C PHE A 457 -14.58 -34.15 17.23
N SER A 458 -15.38 -33.23 16.72
CA SER A 458 -15.43 -32.84 15.30
C SER A 458 -15.03 -31.37 15.13
N SER A 459 -14.23 -31.04 14.12
CA SER A 459 -13.88 -29.65 13.82
C SER A 459 -15.01 -28.83 13.18
N GLY A 460 -16.05 -29.50 12.69
CA GLY A 460 -17.18 -28.89 11.97
C GLY A 460 -18.37 -29.84 11.86
N ASP A 461 -19.41 -29.40 11.18
CA ASP A 461 -20.61 -30.21 10.94
C ASP A 461 -20.36 -31.26 9.83
N GLY A 462 -21.10 -32.36 9.87
CA GLY A 462 -20.95 -33.43 8.88
C GLY A 462 -21.58 -34.74 9.31
N ARG A 463 -20.98 -35.85 8.88
CA ARG A 463 -21.40 -37.21 9.25
C ARG A 463 -20.22 -38.12 9.55
N LEU A 464 -20.42 -39.07 10.45
CA LEU A 464 -19.51 -40.19 10.69
C LEU A 464 -20.10 -41.46 10.09
N GLY A 465 -19.53 -41.95 9.00
CA GLY A 465 -19.86 -43.26 8.43
C GLY A 465 -19.14 -44.38 9.18
N ALA A 466 -19.80 -45.53 9.36
CA ALA A 466 -19.20 -46.69 10.01
C ALA A 466 -19.37 -47.96 9.18
N VAL A 467 -18.27 -48.70 9.01
CA VAL A 467 -18.23 -50.00 8.32
C VAL A 467 -17.45 -50.99 9.16
N LEU A 468 -17.98 -52.20 9.36
CA LEU A 468 -17.30 -53.28 10.11
C LEU A 468 -17.02 -54.45 9.17
N GLY A 469 -15.75 -54.63 8.80
CA GLY A 469 -15.36 -55.51 7.71
C GLY A 469 -15.92 -55.00 6.39
N SER A 470 -16.83 -55.75 5.77
CA SER A 470 -17.58 -55.33 4.58
C SER A 470 -19.02 -54.87 4.89
N ALA A 471 -19.44 -54.91 6.16
CA ALA A 471 -20.82 -54.59 6.54
C ALA A 471 -20.95 -53.11 6.92
N GLY A 472 -21.79 -52.36 6.21
CA GLY A 472 -22.14 -50.99 6.57
C GLY A 472 -23.00 -50.94 7.84
N LEU A 473 -22.59 -50.13 8.82
CA LEU A 473 -23.33 -49.88 10.05
C LEU A 473 -24.19 -48.60 9.99
N GLY A 474 -24.12 -47.86 8.87
CA GLY A 474 -24.81 -46.60 8.65
C GLY A 474 -23.93 -45.38 8.90
N SER A 475 -24.57 -44.23 9.13
CA SER A 475 -23.88 -42.98 9.47
C SER A 475 -24.59 -42.25 10.61
N ALA A 476 -23.85 -41.43 11.34
CA ALA A 476 -24.38 -40.55 12.38
C ALA A 476 -24.06 -39.10 12.04
N ALA A 477 -24.98 -38.17 12.33
CA ALA A 477 -24.71 -36.74 12.18
C ALA A 477 -23.65 -36.28 13.19
N LEU A 478 -22.80 -35.37 12.76
CA LEU A 478 -21.80 -34.69 13.57
C LEU A 478 -22.11 -33.20 13.59
N ARG A 479 -21.97 -32.59 14.76
CA ARG A 479 -21.84 -31.15 14.92
C ARG A 479 -20.42 -30.80 15.36
N SER A 480 -20.00 -29.55 15.16
CA SER A 480 -18.74 -29.08 15.74
C SER A 480 -18.67 -29.33 17.26
N GLY A 481 -17.49 -29.72 17.75
CA GLY A 481 -17.25 -30.06 19.14
C GLY A 481 -17.57 -31.52 19.49
N ASN A 482 -18.08 -31.76 20.71
CA ASN A 482 -18.26 -33.11 21.27
C ASN A 482 -19.56 -33.79 20.80
N ASN A 483 -19.44 -35.03 20.33
CA ASN A 483 -20.52 -35.88 19.83
C ASN A 483 -20.52 -37.25 20.54
N ASP A 484 -21.70 -37.75 20.90
CA ASP A 484 -21.91 -39.13 21.38
C ASP A 484 -22.51 -39.97 20.25
N VAL A 485 -21.65 -40.70 19.55
CA VAL A 485 -22.03 -41.46 18.36
C VAL A 485 -22.25 -42.93 18.70
N ARG A 486 -23.33 -43.51 18.17
CA ARG A 486 -23.78 -44.86 18.51
C ARG A 486 -24.12 -45.67 17.27
N PHE A 487 -23.57 -46.88 17.17
CA PHE A 487 -23.89 -47.85 16.14
C PHE A 487 -24.34 -49.18 16.76
N VAL A 488 -25.52 -49.65 16.39
CA VAL A 488 -26.04 -50.94 16.86
C VAL A 488 -25.62 -52.02 15.86
N LEU A 489 -24.94 -53.06 16.33
CA LEU A 489 -24.54 -54.16 15.47
C LEU A 489 -25.75 -55.06 15.13
N PRO A 490 -26.00 -55.33 13.83
CA PRO A 490 -27.01 -56.30 13.42
C PRO A 490 -26.75 -57.68 14.05
N THR A 491 -27.82 -58.42 14.38
CA THR A 491 -27.72 -59.73 15.06
C THR A 491 -26.80 -60.70 14.34
N GLN A 492 -26.95 -60.80 13.01
CA GLN A 492 -26.18 -61.72 12.17
C GLN A 492 -24.70 -61.36 12.12
N LEU A 493 -24.39 -60.05 11.97
CA LEU A 493 -23.02 -59.56 12.03
C LEU A 493 -22.40 -59.81 13.41
N PHE A 494 -23.13 -59.54 14.48
CA PHE A 494 -22.64 -59.79 15.84
C PHE A 494 -22.33 -61.27 16.10
N GLN A 495 -23.11 -62.21 15.53
CA GLN A 495 -22.83 -63.64 15.61
C GLN A 495 -21.57 -64.02 14.83
N SER A 496 -21.31 -63.43 13.66
CA SER A 496 -20.11 -63.72 12.86
C SER A 496 -18.83 -63.20 13.52
N LEU A 497 -18.89 -62.08 14.25
CA LEU A 497 -17.76 -61.57 15.04
C LEU A 497 -17.29 -62.55 16.14
N ARG A 498 -18.17 -63.46 16.60
CA ARG A 498 -17.81 -64.50 17.59
C ARG A 498 -16.98 -65.63 16.98
N SER A 499 -17.17 -65.92 15.69
CA SER A 499 -16.55 -67.06 15.02
C SER A 499 -15.31 -66.69 14.19
N LYS A 500 -15.19 -65.44 13.71
CA LYS A 500 -14.08 -64.99 12.86
C LYS A 500 -13.24 -63.92 13.58
N ARG A 501 -11.92 -64.12 13.69
CA ARG A 501 -10.99 -63.20 14.39
C ARG A 501 -10.32 -62.15 13.48
N SER A 502 -10.30 -62.35 12.17
CA SER A 502 -9.58 -61.50 11.20
C SER A 502 -10.44 -60.45 10.51
N SER A 503 -11.78 -60.56 10.51
CA SER A 503 -12.70 -59.67 9.79
C SER A 503 -13.32 -58.54 10.65
N ASN A 504 -12.79 -58.29 11.85
CA ASN A 504 -13.44 -57.43 12.85
C ASN A 504 -12.81 -56.04 12.93
N VAL A 505 -12.51 -55.43 11.78
CA VAL A 505 -11.98 -54.06 11.71
C VAL A 505 -13.14 -53.12 11.45
N LEU A 506 -13.40 -52.23 12.40
CA LEU A 506 -14.31 -51.11 12.26
C LEU A 506 -13.55 -49.95 11.61
N GLN A 507 -14.10 -49.42 10.53
CA GLN A 507 -13.68 -48.20 9.86
C GLN A 507 -14.70 -47.10 10.15
N LEU A 508 -14.21 -45.94 10.56
CA LEU A 508 -14.99 -44.75 10.89
C LEU A 508 -14.50 -43.59 10.02
N THR A 509 -15.31 -43.14 9.07
CA THR A 509 -14.92 -42.15 8.05
C THR A 509 -15.72 -40.88 8.24
N SER A 510 -15.04 -39.73 8.36
CA SER A 510 -15.72 -38.44 8.34
C SER A 510 -16.25 -38.11 6.95
N LYS A 511 -17.41 -37.45 6.89
CA LYS A 511 -17.98 -36.90 5.67
C LYS A 511 -18.44 -35.48 5.90
N SER A 512 -18.19 -34.59 4.95
CA SER A 512 -18.75 -33.24 4.95
C SER A 512 -20.28 -33.26 4.74
N PRO A 513 -21.00 -32.15 4.96
CA PRO A 513 -22.42 -32.03 4.60
C PRO A 513 -22.72 -32.37 3.14
N SER A 514 -21.84 -32.00 2.21
CA SER A 514 -21.92 -32.35 0.78
C SER A 514 -21.50 -33.78 0.43
N GLY A 515 -20.92 -34.51 1.38
CA GLY A 515 -20.59 -35.94 1.23
C GLY A 515 -19.12 -36.25 0.90
N THR A 516 -18.25 -35.24 0.82
CA THR A 516 -16.79 -35.42 0.68
C THR A 516 -16.26 -36.26 1.82
N GLU A 517 -15.50 -37.32 1.54
CA GLU A 517 -14.91 -38.19 2.58
C GLU A 517 -13.58 -37.62 3.10
N GLY A 518 -13.39 -37.68 4.41
CA GLY A 518 -12.14 -37.29 5.07
C GLY A 518 -11.38 -38.49 5.62
N ALA A 519 -10.66 -38.26 6.74
CA ALA A 519 -9.86 -39.30 7.37
C ALA A 519 -10.71 -40.49 7.84
N THR A 520 -10.18 -41.70 7.62
CA THR A 520 -10.77 -42.94 8.10
C THR A 520 -9.97 -43.49 9.29
N PHE A 521 -10.65 -43.67 10.43
CA PHE A 521 -10.08 -44.26 11.63
C PHE A 521 -10.44 -45.73 11.72
N THR A 522 -9.48 -46.57 12.10
CA THR A 522 -9.71 -48.01 12.25
C THR A 522 -9.62 -48.46 13.70
N ARG A 523 -10.48 -49.40 14.11
CA ARG A 523 -10.48 -50.03 15.44
C ARG A 523 -10.80 -51.51 15.33
N ARG A 524 -10.25 -52.33 16.23
CA ARG A 524 -10.60 -53.75 16.29
C ARG A 524 -11.82 -53.96 17.17
N VAL A 525 -12.78 -54.75 16.72
CA VAL A 525 -13.99 -55.08 17.50
C VAL A 525 -13.93 -56.52 17.99
N VAL A 526 -14.17 -56.72 19.28
CA VAL A 526 -14.27 -58.06 19.89
C VAL A 526 -15.53 -58.16 20.72
N VAL A 527 -16.16 -59.33 20.71
CA VAL A 527 -17.34 -59.59 21.53
C VAL A 527 -16.91 -59.93 22.96
N GLN A 528 -17.45 -59.22 23.94
CA GLN A 528 -17.24 -59.55 25.34
C GLN A 528 -18.01 -60.82 25.70
N THR A 529 -17.28 -61.88 26.05
CA THR A 529 -17.87 -63.12 26.58
C THR A 529 -18.44 -62.87 27.97
N PRO A 530 -19.64 -63.37 28.29
CA PRO A 530 -20.16 -63.30 29.65
C PRO A 530 -19.18 -63.96 30.63
N PRO A 531 -18.99 -63.41 31.84
CA PRO A 531 -18.21 -64.10 32.87
C PRO A 531 -18.83 -65.49 33.10
N LYS A 532 -17.99 -66.54 33.13
CA LYS A 532 -18.46 -67.90 33.43
C LYS A 532 -19.17 -67.88 34.79
N PRO A 533 -20.38 -68.47 34.91
CA PRO A 533 -21.07 -68.54 36.19
C PRO A 533 -20.14 -69.18 37.23
N LYS A 534 -19.94 -68.51 38.39
CA LYS A 534 -19.15 -69.06 39.50
C LYS A 534 -19.77 -70.41 39.88
N LYS A 535 -18.99 -71.50 39.81
CA LYS A 535 -19.42 -72.81 40.32
C LYS A 535 -19.81 -72.63 41.79
N LYS A 536 -21.06 -72.91 42.14
CA LYS A 536 -21.48 -72.96 43.55
C LYS A 536 -20.58 -73.97 44.27
N PRO A 537 -19.96 -73.63 45.42
CA PRO A 537 -19.14 -74.58 46.17
C PRO A 537 -20.01 -75.78 46.56
N ALA A 538 -19.49 -76.99 46.34
CA ALA A 538 -20.17 -78.22 46.73
C ALA A 538 -20.38 -78.23 48.26
N LYS A 539 -21.63 -78.45 48.71
CA LYS A 539 -21.94 -78.72 50.11
C LYS A 539 -21.17 -79.98 50.53
N LYS A 540 -20.23 -79.87 51.46
CA LYS A 540 -19.68 -81.03 52.18
C LYS A 540 -20.83 -81.66 52.97
N LYS A 541 -21.11 -82.95 52.73
CA LYS A 541 -21.92 -83.78 53.63
C LYS A 541 -21.03 -84.20 54.81
N HIS A 542 -21.53 -84.05 56.03
CA HIS A 542 -21.09 -84.82 57.19
C HIS A 542 -22.02 -86.01 57.34
#